data_AF-A0A918AF62-F1
#
_entry.id   AF-A0A918AF62-F1
#
_cell.length_a   1.000
_cell.length_b   1.000
_cell.length_c   1.000
_cell.angle_alpha   90.00
_cell.angle_beta   90.00
_cell.angle_gamma   90.00
#
_symmetry.space_group_name_H-M   'P 1'
#
loop_
_entity.id
_entity.type
_entity.pdbx_description
1 polymer ?
#
loop_
_entity_poly.entity_id
_entity_poly.type
_entity_poly.pdbx_seq_one_letter_code
_entity_poly.pdbx_strand_id
1 'polypeptide(L)'
;MAIGAATAALAVTAMGAVPASASTPSAVESTHAEVSAKKYYFAAGLLGRNEVPEPGKKVNDRDGVAVAKFRIHGNRFYYFVQWKRTGKPTAFHIHKGPAGKNGPVVIDLLSNGKIHGNTSFGSVVVKDKNLLKGIKNNPKKWYANLHTAKFPDGAVRGQLHGGKHW
;
A
#
# COMPACT_ATOMS: atom_id res chain seq x y z
N MET A 1 39.75 -65.76 19.04
CA MET A 1 39.50 -67.19 18.76
C MET A 1 38.05 -67.29 18.30
N ALA A 2 37.64 -67.77 17.13
CA ALA A 2 38.25 -68.31 15.91
C ALA A 2 37.24 -67.98 14.76
N ILE A 3 37.65 -67.42 13.61
CA ILE A 3 38.00 -68.06 12.32
C ILE A 3 36.85 -68.83 11.63
N GLY A 4 36.60 -68.49 10.35
CA GLY A 4 35.95 -69.36 9.33
C GLY A 4 35.06 -68.56 8.37
N ALA A 5 35.54 -68.03 7.23
CA ALA A 5 35.69 -68.68 5.90
C ALA A 5 34.32 -69.05 5.25
N ALA A 6 33.85 -68.34 4.20
CA ALA A 6 34.01 -68.65 2.75
C ALA A 6 33.39 -70.02 2.38
N THR A 7 32.53 -70.25 1.36
CA THR A 7 32.41 -69.73 -0.02
C THR A 7 31.22 -70.43 -0.72
N ALA A 8 30.88 -69.97 -1.95
CA ALA A 8 30.30 -70.71 -3.09
C ALA A 8 28.77 -70.70 -3.37
N ALA A 9 28.38 -69.79 -4.26
CA ALA A 9 28.01 -70.00 -5.68
C ALA A 9 26.79 -70.87 -6.13
N LEU A 10 26.18 -70.34 -7.22
CA LEU A 10 25.27 -70.93 -8.24
C LEU A 10 23.80 -71.16 -7.82
N ALA A 11 22.77 -71.05 -8.67
CA ALA A 11 22.44 -70.31 -9.88
C ALA A 11 20.97 -70.66 -10.22
N VAL A 12 20.41 -69.95 -11.20
CA VAL A 12 19.27 -70.30 -12.08
C VAL A 12 17.91 -69.63 -11.79
N THR A 13 17.44 -69.06 -12.90
CA THR A 13 16.28 -68.25 -13.28
C THR A 13 14.90 -68.85 -13.02
N ALA A 14 13.91 -67.99 -12.75
CA ALA A 14 12.53 -68.18 -13.21
C ALA A 14 11.83 -66.83 -13.43
N MET A 15 11.22 -66.70 -14.61
CA MET A 15 10.42 -65.59 -15.11
C MET A 15 9.11 -65.47 -14.33
N GLY A 16 8.76 -64.27 -13.85
CA GLY A 16 7.47 -63.97 -13.24
C GLY A 16 7.10 -62.51 -13.49
N ALA A 17 6.01 -62.28 -14.21
CA ALA A 17 5.50 -60.97 -14.60
C ALA A 17 4.61 -60.34 -13.51
N VAL A 18 4.32 -59.04 -13.72
CA VAL A 18 3.27 -58.13 -13.18
C VAL A 18 3.51 -57.44 -11.81
N PRO A 19 2.96 -56.23 -11.56
CA PRO A 19 2.68 -55.06 -12.42
C PRO A 19 3.28 -53.74 -11.87
N ALA A 20 3.05 -52.64 -12.59
CA ALA A 20 3.46 -51.28 -12.26
C ALA A 20 3.07 -50.80 -10.85
N SER A 21 4.01 -50.17 -10.14
CA SER A 21 3.72 -49.20 -9.08
C SER A 21 4.30 -47.85 -9.48
N ALA A 22 3.41 -46.96 -9.90
CA ALA A 22 3.71 -45.57 -10.19
C ALA A 22 4.15 -44.87 -8.90
N SER A 23 5.39 -44.38 -8.88
CA SER A 23 5.83 -43.40 -7.88
C SER A 23 5.57 -42.02 -8.45
N THR A 24 4.40 -41.44 -8.16
CA THR A 24 4.19 -40.02 -8.36
C THR A 24 4.97 -39.26 -7.29
N PRO A 25 5.86 -38.31 -7.63
CA PRO A 25 6.37 -37.41 -6.63
C PRO A 25 5.23 -36.52 -6.15
N SER A 26 4.99 -36.49 -4.83
CA SER A 26 4.15 -35.48 -4.18
C SER A 26 4.70 -34.09 -4.49
N ALA A 27 4.10 -33.42 -5.46
CA ALA A 27 4.17 -31.98 -5.55
C ALA A 27 3.41 -31.42 -4.32
N VAL A 28 4.16 -30.95 -3.33
CA VAL A 28 3.65 -30.00 -2.35
C VAL A 28 3.29 -28.74 -3.12
N GLU A 29 2.05 -28.70 -3.59
CA GLU A 29 1.46 -27.53 -4.23
C GLU A 29 1.34 -26.44 -3.16
N SER A 30 2.37 -25.60 -3.09
CA SER A 30 2.30 -24.33 -2.37
C SER A 30 1.31 -23.44 -3.12
N THR A 31 0.03 -23.65 -2.86
CA THR A 31 -1.05 -22.76 -3.28
C THR A 31 -0.97 -21.49 -2.45
N HIS A 32 0.04 -20.66 -2.72
CA HIS A 32 -0.14 -19.22 -2.60
C HIS A 32 -1.10 -18.81 -3.72
N ALA A 33 -2.39 -19.06 -3.49
CA ALA A 33 -3.43 -18.33 -4.17
C ALA A 33 -3.20 -16.85 -3.80
N GLU A 34 -2.54 -16.12 -4.69
CA GLU A 34 -2.55 -14.67 -4.70
C GLU A 34 -4.01 -14.27 -4.94
N VAL A 35 -4.80 -14.21 -3.87
CA VAL A 35 -6.15 -13.64 -3.91
C VAL A 35 -5.96 -12.23 -4.42
N SER A 36 -6.30 -12.00 -5.69
CA SER A 36 -6.25 -10.70 -6.33
C SER A 36 -6.86 -9.68 -5.38
N ALA A 37 -6.00 -8.87 -4.75
CA ALA A 37 -6.43 -8.09 -3.61
C ALA A 37 -7.43 -7.04 -4.10
N LYS A 38 -8.61 -6.99 -3.51
CA LYS A 38 -9.64 -6.01 -3.90
C LYS A 38 -9.07 -4.59 -3.86
N LYS A 39 -9.22 -3.86 -4.97
CA LYS A 39 -8.79 -2.46 -5.11
C LYS A 39 -9.85 -1.54 -4.52
N TYR A 40 -9.41 -0.57 -3.71
CA TYR A 40 -10.28 0.47 -3.16
C TYR A 40 -9.80 1.82 -3.67
N TYR A 41 -10.71 2.63 -4.20
CA TYR A 41 -10.40 3.94 -4.77
C TYR A 41 -10.96 5.05 -3.91
N PHE A 42 -10.22 6.15 -3.81
CA PHE A 42 -10.63 7.34 -3.09
C PHE A 42 -10.19 8.60 -3.83
N ALA A 43 -10.84 9.72 -3.53
CA ALA A 43 -10.44 11.02 -4.03
C ALA A 43 -10.57 12.08 -2.93
N ALA A 44 -9.81 13.16 -3.08
CA ALA A 44 -9.92 14.36 -2.27
C ALA A 44 -9.70 15.59 -3.16
N GLY A 45 -10.59 16.57 -3.04
CA GLY A 45 -10.35 17.95 -3.48
C GLY A 45 -9.79 18.74 -2.31
N LEU A 46 -8.60 19.30 -2.47
CA LEU A 46 -7.86 20.01 -1.44
C LEU A 46 -7.90 21.51 -1.72
N LEU A 47 -8.25 22.29 -0.70
CA LEU A 47 -8.37 23.75 -0.77
C LEU A 47 -7.77 24.36 0.50
N GLY A 48 -7.17 25.55 0.39
CA GLY A 48 -6.63 26.25 1.57
C GLY A 48 -7.71 26.56 2.61
N ARG A 49 -8.92 26.93 2.16
CA ARG A 49 -10.06 27.22 3.07
C ARG A 49 -10.50 26.05 3.94
N ASN A 50 -10.07 24.83 3.62
CA ASN A 50 -10.39 23.64 4.40
C ASN A 50 -9.36 23.38 5.51
N GLU A 51 -8.23 24.09 5.51
CA GLU A 51 -7.27 24.08 6.62
C GLU A 51 -7.93 24.59 7.90
N VAL A 52 -7.45 24.11 9.05
CA VAL A 52 -7.88 24.59 10.36
C VAL A 52 -6.78 25.50 10.89
N PRO A 53 -7.00 26.82 10.98
CA PRO A 53 -6.02 27.76 11.50
C PRO A 53 -5.68 27.47 12.96
N GLU A 54 -4.40 27.60 13.29
CA GLU A 54 -3.87 27.52 14.65
C GLU A 54 -2.91 28.69 14.89
N PRO A 55 -2.87 29.28 16.11
CA PRO A 55 -1.96 30.37 16.42
C PRO A 55 -0.49 30.01 16.14
N GLY A 56 0.23 30.90 15.47
CA GLY A 56 1.64 30.70 15.12
C GLY A 56 1.91 29.73 13.97
N LYS A 57 0.87 29.18 13.33
CA LYS A 57 0.99 28.24 12.22
C LYS A 57 0.72 28.90 10.87
N LYS A 58 1.53 28.56 9.87
CA LYS A 58 1.38 29.06 8.50
C LYS A 58 0.61 28.04 7.67
N VAL A 59 -0.71 28.22 7.67
CA VAL A 59 -1.66 27.39 6.92
C VAL A 59 -2.50 28.22 5.94
N ASN A 60 -3.36 27.54 5.19
CA ASN A 60 -4.42 28.13 4.35
C ASN A 60 -3.88 28.94 3.17
N ASP A 61 -3.42 28.22 2.14
CA ASP A 61 -3.13 28.82 0.84
C ASP A 61 -4.44 29.17 0.13
N ARG A 62 -4.89 30.42 0.28
CA ARG A 62 -6.21 30.90 -0.19
C ARG A 62 -6.47 30.65 -1.67
N ASP A 63 -5.41 30.68 -2.49
CA ASP A 63 -5.47 30.49 -3.94
C ASP A 63 -5.11 29.06 -4.37
N GLY A 64 -4.52 28.28 -3.46
CA GLY A 64 -4.05 26.94 -3.70
C GLY A 64 -5.19 25.94 -3.86
N VAL A 65 -5.05 25.06 -4.85
CA VAL A 65 -5.93 23.91 -5.04
C VAL A 65 -5.11 22.69 -5.41
N ALA A 66 -5.51 21.52 -4.90
CA ALA A 66 -5.02 20.24 -5.39
C ALA A 66 -6.15 19.23 -5.52
N VAL A 67 -5.98 18.28 -6.43
CA VAL A 67 -6.87 17.12 -6.57
C VAL A 67 -6.00 15.89 -6.41
N ALA A 68 -6.39 15.04 -5.47
CA ALA A 68 -5.69 13.80 -5.19
C ALA A 68 -6.60 12.60 -5.41
N LYS A 69 -6.02 11.55 -5.98
CA LYS A 69 -6.63 10.24 -6.17
C LYS A 69 -5.79 9.21 -5.41
N PHE A 70 -6.45 8.27 -4.76
CA PHE A 70 -5.82 7.25 -3.94
C PHE A 70 -6.35 5.87 -4.30
N ARG A 71 -5.47 4.87 -4.21
CA ARG A 71 -5.82 3.48 -4.43
C ARG A 71 -5.14 2.62 -3.38
N ILE A 72 -5.90 1.78 -2.69
CA ILE A 72 -5.35 0.76 -1.81
C ILE A 72 -5.43 -0.60 -2.52
N HIS A 73 -4.30 -1.29 -2.60
CA HIS A 73 -4.19 -2.65 -3.13
C HIS A 73 -3.25 -3.45 -2.22
N GLY A 74 -3.76 -4.50 -1.59
CA GLY A 74 -3.03 -5.22 -0.54
C GLY A 74 -2.65 -4.29 0.62
N ASN A 75 -1.34 -4.21 0.90
CA ASN A 75 -0.73 -3.32 1.90
C ASN A 75 -0.14 -2.04 1.30
N ARG A 76 -0.31 -1.78 0.01
CA ARG A 76 0.21 -0.59 -0.66
C ARG A 76 -0.86 0.48 -0.81
N PHE A 77 -0.48 1.71 -0.47
CA PHE A 77 -1.28 2.91 -0.64
C PHE A 77 -0.67 3.73 -1.79
N TYR A 78 -1.37 3.76 -2.91
CA TYR A 78 -0.98 4.50 -4.11
C TYR A 78 -1.64 5.87 -4.10
N TYR A 79 -0.93 6.87 -4.62
CA TYR A 79 -1.46 8.22 -4.76
C TYR A 79 -1.04 8.84 -6.10
N PHE A 80 -1.88 9.75 -6.57
CA PHE A 80 -1.58 10.75 -7.56
C PHE A 80 -2.16 12.05 -7.06
N VAL A 81 -1.39 13.13 -7.15
CA VAL A 81 -1.84 14.47 -6.81
C VAL A 81 -1.42 15.42 -7.91
N GLN A 82 -2.34 16.29 -8.30
CA GLN A 82 -2.06 17.44 -9.15
C GLN A 82 -2.46 18.70 -8.40
N TRP A 83 -1.62 19.72 -8.46
CA TRP A 83 -1.88 21.00 -7.82
C TRP A 83 -1.82 22.15 -8.82
N LYS A 84 -2.47 23.26 -8.46
CA LYS A 84 -2.43 24.54 -9.17
C LYS A 84 -2.39 25.67 -8.16
N ARG A 85 -1.77 26.79 -8.54
CA ARG A 85 -1.72 28.03 -7.75
C ARG A 85 -1.21 27.86 -6.31
N THR A 86 -0.39 26.84 -6.09
CA THR A 86 0.34 26.63 -4.83
C THR A 86 1.79 26.28 -5.13
N GLY A 87 2.67 26.39 -4.13
CA GLY A 87 4.10 26.14 -4.27
C GLY A 87 4.45 24.67 -4.53
N LYS A 88 5.73 24.39 -4.80
CA LYS A 88 6.23 23.01 -4.89
C LYS A 88 5.95 22.28 -3.56
N PRO A 89 5.30 21.10 -3.59
CA PRO A 89 5.03 20.34 -2.38
C PRO A 89 6.33 19.95 -1.67
N THR A 90 6.38 20.19 -0.37
CA THR A 90 7.45 19.73 0.53
C THR A 90 7.04 18.48 1.30
N ALA A 91 5.73 18.30 1.52
CA ALA A 91 5.17 17.08 2.10
C ALA A 91 3.75 16.83 1.57
N PHE A 92 3.33 15.56 1.60
CA PHE A 92 1.98 15.17 1.29
C PHE A 92 1.54 14.03 2.21
N HIS A 93 0.57 14.31 3.09
CA HIS A 93 0.23 13.46 4.21
C HIS A 93 -1.21 12.98 4.14
N ILE A 94 -1.46 11.77 4.65
CA ILE A 94 -2.77 11.39 5.15
C ILE A 94 -2.77 11.57 6.66
N HIS A 95 -3.80 12.25 7.16
CA HIS A 95 -4.07 12.43 8.58
C HIS A 95 -5.34 11.70 9.00
N LYS A 96 -5.44 11.38 10.30
CA LYS A 96 -6.66 10.83 10.91
C LYS A 96 -7.40 11.93 11.67
N GLY A 97 -8.53 12.37 11.13
CA GLY A 97 -9.37 13.39 11.76
C GLY A 97 -10.63 13.69 10.95
N PRO A 98 -11.74 14.08 11.62
CA PRO A 98 -12.93 14.55 10.93
C PRO A 98 -12.68 15.92 10.29
N ALA A 99 -13.58 16.34 9.39
CA ALA A 99 -13.56 17.70 8.84
C ALA A 99 -13.57 18.76 9.95
N GLY A 100 -12.80 19.82 9.77
CA GLY A 100 -12.72 20.94 10.72
C GLY A 100 -11.91 20.68 11.99
N LYS A 101 -11.27 19.50 12.13
CA LYS A 101 -10.33 19.23 13.25
C LYS A 101 -8.99 18.73 12.74
N ASN A 102 -7.91 19.16 13.38
CA ASN A 102 -6.57 18.64 13.11
C ASN A 102 -6.37 17.29 13.81
N GLY A 103 -5.56 16.43 13.19
CA GLY A 103 -5.25 15.11 13.70
C GLY A 103 -3.85 14.66 13.28
N PRO A 104 -3.35 13.54 13.84
CA PRO A 104 -1.98 13.09 13.58
C PRO A 104 -1.79 12.64 12.14
N VAL A 105 -0.56 12.81 11.64
CA VAL A 105 -0.10 12.17 10.39
C VAL A 105 -0.09 10.67 10.58
N VAL A 106 -0.66 9.93 9.63
CA VAL A 106 -0.70 8.47 9.64
C VAL A 106 0.00 7.83 8.44
N ILE A 107 0.17 8.58 7.34
CA ILE A 107 0.91 8.14 6.15
C ILE A 107 1.65 9.35 5.55
N ASP A 108 2.96 9.21 5.34
CA ASP A 108 3.75 10.14 4.53
C ASP A 108 3.89 9.61 3.09
N LEU A 109 3.16 10.25 2.17
CA LEU A 109 3.07 9.83 0.78
C LEU A 109 4.25 10.32 -0.05
N LEU A 110 4.81 11.50 0.26
CA LEU A 110 5.88 12.10 -0.54
C LEU A 110 7.25 11.52 -0.22
N SER A 111 7.39 10.77 0.89
CA SER A 111 8.60 10.02 1.26
C SER A 111 9.23 9.22 0.10
N ASN A 112 8.41 8.64 -0.78
CA ASN A 112 8.84 7.89 -1.97
C ASN A 112 8.29 8.48 -3.27
N GLY A 113 7.79 9.71 -3.20
CA GLY A 113 7.13 10.41 -4.28
C GLY A 113 8.10 11.09 -5.22
N LYS A 114 7.81 11.07 -6.53
CA LYS A 114 8.51 11.91 -7.50
C LYS A 114 7.61 13.07 -7.92
N ILE A 115 8.16 14.27 -7.97
CA ILE A 115 7.47 15.46 -8.46
C ILE A 115 7.85 15.67 -9.92
N HIS A 116 6.83 15.79 -10.77
CA HIS A 116 6.94 16.04 -12.21
C HIS A 116 6.05 17.23 -12.57
N GLY A 117 6.65 18.40 -12.78
CA GLY A 117 5.91 19.65 -12.99
C GLY A 117 4.98 19.94 -11.82
N ASN A 118 3.67 20.00 -12.08
CA ASN A 118 2.63 20.23 -11.08
C ASN A 118 1.91 18.94 -10.62
N THR A 119 2.55 17.78 -10.81
CA THR A 119 2.02 16.49 -10.41
C THR A 119 3.02 15.70 -9.57
N SER A 120 2.51 14.80 -8.74
CA SER A 120 3.31 13.78 -8.07
C SER A 120 2.50 12.50 -7.96
N PHE A 121 3.18 11.38 -8.12
CA PHE A 121 2.59 10.06 -7.94
C PHE A 121 3.61 9.13 -7.32
N GLY A 122 3.08 8.09 -6.69
CA GLY A 122 3.90 7.12 -6.00
C GLY A 122 3.06 6.17 -5.19
N SER A 123 3.73 5.41 -4.33
CA SER A 123 3.05 4.55 -3.38
C SER A 123 3.94 4.22 -2.21
N VAL A 124 3.30 3.94 -1.08
CA VAL A 124 3.97 3.57 0.16
C VAL A 124 3.41 2.25 0.68
N VAL A 125 4.27 1.49 1.35
CA VAL A 125 3.86 0.26 2.03
C VAL A 125 3.37 0.65 3.43
N VAL A 126 2.12 0.29 3.74
CA VAL A 126 1.50 0.53 5.04
C VAL A 126 1.43 -0.80 5.78
N LYS A 127 2.26 -0.96 6.81
CA LYS A 127 2.33 -2.19 7.62
C LYS A 127 1.10 -2.40 8.49
N ASP A 128 0.49 -1.31 8.97
CA ASP A 128 -0.71 -1.36 9.78
C ASP A 128 -1.96 -1.68 8.92
N LYS A 129 -2.43 -2.92 9.03
CA LYS A 129 -3.64 -3.39 8.35
C LYS A 129 -4.91 -2.71 8.89
N ASN A 130 -4.94 -2.34 10.18
CA ASN A 130 -6.09 -1.68 10.80
C ASN A 130 -6.24 -0.25 10.30
N LEU A 131 -5.12 0.46 10.07
CA LEU A 131 -5.13 1.77 9.42
C LEU A 131 -5.77 1.69 8.04
N LEU A 132 -5.32 0.76 7.18
CA LEU A 132 -5.89 0.59 5.85
C LEU A 132 -7.37 0.18 5.89
N LYS A 133 -7.75 -0.71 6.82
CA LYS A 133 -9.16 -1.11 7.02
C LYS A 133 -10.01 0.08 7.46
N GLY A 134 -9.50 0.93 8.33
CA GLY A 134 -10.13 2.17 8.75
C GLY A 134 -10.44 3.05 7.54
N ILE A 135 -9.42 3.40 6.77
CA ILE A 135 -9.56 4.27 5.58
C ILE A 135 -10.60 3.70 4.60
N LYS A 136 -10.58 2.38 4.37
CA LYS A 136 -11.56 1.70 3.51
C LYS A 136 -12.99 1.83 4.02
N ASN A 137 -13.19 1.67 5.33
CA ASN A 137 -14.52 1.59 5.92
C ASN A 137 -15.19 2.96 6.10
N ASN A 138 -14.43 4.03 6.33
CA ASN A 138 -15.04 5.34 6.59
C ASN A 138 -14.18 6.53 6.10
N PRO A 139 -13.83 6.61 4.80
CA PRO A 139 -12.81 7.52 4.28
C PRO A 139 -12.94 8.98 4.76
N LYS A 140 -14.17 9.44 5.07
CA LYS A 140 -14.45 10.76 5.65
C LYS A 140 -13.85 11.02 7.05
N LYS A 141 -13.30 10.03 7.76
CA LYS A 141 -12.51 10.23 9.00
C LYS A 141 -11.02 10.48 8.74
N TRP A 142 -10.62 10.59 7.48
CA TRP A 142 -9.24 10.84 7.04
C TRP A 142 -9.20 12.00 6.06
N TYR A 143 -8.09 12.71 6.03
CA TYR A 143 -7.85 13.78 5.08
C TYR A 143 -6.45 13.76 4.51
N ALA A 144 -6.35 14.25 3.28
CA ALA A 144 -5.10 14.55 2.65
C ALA A 144 -4.73 16.00 2.96
N ASN A 145 -3.45 16.24 3.28
CA ASN A 145 -2.90 17.57 3.49
C ASN A 145 -1.60 17.72 2.69
N LEU A 146 -1.48 18.79 1.92
CA LEU A 146 -0.31 19.09 1.11
C LEU A 146 0.37 20.34 1.68
N HIS A 147 1.67 20.23 1.89
CA HIS A 147 2.49 21.28 2.49
C HIS A 147 3.43 21.88 1.45
N THR A 148 3.77 23.14 1.61
CA THR A 148 4.76 23.83 0.75
C THR A 148 5.72 24.63 1.61
N ALA A 149 6.80 25.16 1.03
CA ALA A 149 7.73 26.02 1.77
C ALA A 149 7.07 27.27 2.37
N LYS A 150 6.04 27.84 1.70
CA LYS A 150 5.30 29.01 2.17
C LYS A 150 4.30 28.66 3.28
N PHE A 151 3.70 27.46 3.18
CA PHE A 151 2.70 26.94 4.11
C PHE A 151 3.17 25.59 4.67
N PRO A 152 4.20 25.59 5.55
CA PRO A 152 4.79 24.36 6.07
C PRO A 152 3.82 23.58 6.97
N ASP A 153 2.84 24.23 7.58
CA ASP A 153 1.88 23.59 8.47
C ASP A 153 0.61 23.07 7.74
N GLY A 154 0.43 23.43 6.46
CA GLY A 154 -0.69 22.95 5.62
C GLY A 154 -1.08 23.99 4.57
N ALA A 155 -0.77 23.74 3.30
CA ALA A 155 -1.15 24.64 2.22
C ALA A 155 -2.62 24.41 1.82
N VAL A 156 -2.98 23.15 1.58
CA VAL A 156 -4.32 22.76 1.14
C VAL A 156 -4.73 21.41 1.74
N ARG A 157 -6.00 21.31 2.16
CA ARG A 157 -6.58 20.13 2.82
C ARG A 157 -7.87 19.66 2.18
N GLY A 158 -8.12 18.35 2.21
CA GLY A 158 -9.37 17.74 1.76
C GLY A 158 -9.65 16.38 2.39
N GLN A 159 -10.89 16.16 2.84
CA GLN A 159 -11.30 14.83 3.32
C GLN A 159 -11.30 13.80 2.19
N LEU A 160 -11.03 12.55 2.53
CA LEU A 160 -11.14 11.44 1.59
C LEU A 160 -12.62 11.07 1.36
N HIS A 161 -12.93 10.78 0.11
CA HIS A 161 -14.23 10.28 -0.33
C HIS A 161 -14.04 8.98 -1.09
N GLY A 162 -14.96 8.03 -0.94
CA GLY A 162 -14.94 6.79 -1.74
C GLY A 162 -15.13 7.09 -3.22
N GLY A 163 -14.37 6.41 -4.07
CA GLY A 163 -14.47 6.46 -5.53
C GLY A 163 -14.76 5.08 -6.11
N LYS A 164 -15.35 5.04 -7.31
CA LYS A 164 -15.57 3.78 -8.05
C LYS A 164 -14.36 3.37 -8.89
N HIS A 165 -13.59 4.35 -9.38
CA HIS A 165 -12.43 4.16 -10.24
C HIS A 165 -11.37 5.24 -9.98
N TRP A 166 -10.18 5.03 -10.53
CA TRP A 166 -9.07 5.97 -10.52
C TRP A 166 -9.30 7.08 -11.54
#